data_AF-A0A4Q3R3S0-F1
#
_entry.id   AF-A0A4Q3R3S0-F1
#
_cell.length_a   1.000
_cell.length_b   1.000
_cell.length_c   1.000
_cell.angle_alpha   90.00
_cell.angle_beta   90.00
_cell.angle_gamma   90.00
#
_symmetry.space_group_name_H-M   'P 1'
#
loop_
_entity.id
_entity.type
_entity.pdbx_description
1 polymer ?
#
loop_
_entity_poly.entity_id
_entity_poly.type
_entity_poly.pdbx_seq_one_letter_code
_entity_poly.pdbx_strand_id
1 'polypeptide(L)' 'AKALKPGNEPIYLQYCPMKNASWLSSAKQIRNPYYGSSMLTCGEVTEIF' A
#
# COMPACT_ATOMS: atom_id res chain seq x y z
N ALA A 1 -17.50 2.51 -14.43
CA ALA A 1 -17.71 1.77 -13.17
C ALA A 1 -16.39 1.66 -12.43
N LYS A 2 -16.29 2.20 -11.20
CA LYS A 2 -15.20 1.86 -10.27
C LYS A 2 -15.79 1.82 -8.86
N ALA A 3 -16.59 0.78 -8.62
CA ALA A 3 -17.10 0.50 -7.30
C ALA A 3 -16.01 -0.27 -6.53
N LEU A 4 -15.08 0.46 -5.91
CA LEU A 4 -14.45 -0.05 -4.70
C LEU A 4 -15.59 -0.11 -3.67
N LYS A 5 -16.19 -1.28 -3.50
CA LYS A 5 -17.00 -1.56 -2.31
C LYS A 5 -15.97 -1.80 -1.21
N PRO A 6 -15.78 -0.89 -0.24
CA PRO A 6 -15.04 -1.28 0.93
C PRO A 6 -15.97 -2.27 1.65
N GLY A 7 -15.57 -3.53 1.75
CA GLY A 7 -15.81 -4.20 3.02
C GLY A 7 -15.24 -3.26 4.09
N ASN A 8 -15.87 -3.15 5.25
CA ASN A 8 -15.57 -2.20 6.35
C ASN A 8 -14.10 -2.08 6.82
N GLU A 9 -13.14 -2.67 6.13
CA GLU A 9 -11.71 -2.56 6.34
C GLU A 9 -11.09 -1.34 5.63
N PRO A 10 -10.24 -0.59 6.35
CA PRO A 10 -9.53 0.56 5.79
C PRO A 10 -8.55 0.13 4.70
N ILE A 11 -8.55 0.85 3.58
CA ILE A 11 -7.59 0.65 2.49
C ILE A 11 -6.48 1.68 2.64
N TYR A 12 -5.24 1.22 2.70
CA TYR A 12 -4.04 2.04 2.80
C TYR A 12 -3.36 2.15 1.43
N LEU A 13 -3.25 3.36 0.89
CA LEU A 13 -2.39 3.66 -0.24
C LEU A 13 -0.96 3.82 0.24
N GLN A 14 -0.11 2.91 -0.19
CA GLN A 14 1.32 2.91 0.11
C GLN A 14 2.10 3.38 -1.10
N TYR A 15 3.05 4.28 -0.89
CA TYR A 15 3.93 4.81 -1.92
C TYR A 15 5.39 4.55 -1.55
N CYS A 16 6.17 4.07 -2.51
CA CYS A 16 7.61 3.87 -2.35
C CYS A 16 8.36 4.86 -3.26
N PRO A 17 8.94 5.94 -2.70
CA PRO A 17 9.69 6.93 -3.48
C PRO A 17 10.95 6.32 -4.13
N MET A 18 11.51 5.25 -3.55
CA MET A 18 12.69 4.57 -4.10
C MET A 18 12.40 3.82 -5.41
N LYS A 19 11.16 3.36 -5.62
CA LYS A 19 10.74 2.66 -6.85
C LYS A 19 9.80 3.51 -7.71
N ASN A 20 9.44 4.72 -7.25
CA ASN A 20 8.34 5.52 -7.79
C ASN A 20 7.08 4.67 -8.04
N ALA A 21 6.74 3.82 -7.09
CA ALA A 21 5.64 2.85 -7.20
C ALA A 21 4.66 3.04 -6.05
N SER A 22 3.36 3.06 -6.37
CA SER A 22 2.28 3.02 -5.39
C SER A 22 1.50 1.72 -5.49
N TRP A 23 1.02 1.23 -4.35
CA TRP A 23 0.11 0.09 -4.28
C TRP A 23 -0.92 0.27 -3.15
N LEU A 24 -2.04 -0.43 -3.28
CA LEU A 24 -3.09 -0.46 -2.27
C LEU A 24 -2.88 -1.68 -1.37
N SER A 25 -3.04 -1.49 -0.06
CA SER A 25 -2.93 -2.53 0.95
C SER A 25 -4.11 -2.41 1.90
N SER A 26 -4.80 -3.51 2.23
CA SER A 26 -5.82 -3.49 3.29
C SER A 26 -5.21 -3.48 4.71
N ALA A 27 -3.88 -3.50 4.81
CA ALA A 27 -3.15 -3.47 6.07
C ALA A 27 -2.29 -2.21 6.18
N LYS A 28 -2.26 -1.61 7.37
CA LYS A 28 -1.41 -0.46 7.70
C LYS A 28 0.08 -0.79 7.56
N GLN A 29 0.45 -2.06 7.73
CA GLN A 29 1.83 -2.50 7.54
C GLN A 29 2.23 -2.38 6.07
N ILE A 30 3.39 -1.75 5.86
CA ILE A 30 4.02 -1.67 4.55
C ILE A 30 4.59 -3.05 4.26
N ARG A 31 4.06 -3.69 3.22
CA ARG A 31 4.55 -4.97 2.72
C ARG A 31 4.78 -4.80 1.24
N ASN A 32 5.97 -4.33 0.90
CA ASN A 32 6.37 -4.10 -0.47
C ASN A 32 6.51 -5.44 -1.23
N PRO A 33 5.61 -5.77 -2.18
CA PRO A 33 5.70 -7.03 -2.91
C PRO A 33 6.82 -7.01 -3.96
N TYR A 34 7.41 -5.85 -4.26
CA TYR A 34 8.35 -5.63 -5.36
C TYR A 34 9.83 -5.74 -4.98
N TYR A 35 10.14 -5.90 -3.70
CA TYR A 35 11.50 -5.67 -3.18
C TYR A 35 12.03 -6.79 -2.28
N GLY A 36 11.24 -7.86 -2.08
CA GLY A 36 11.64 -9.00 -1.26
C GLY A 36 11.86 -8.64 0.21
N SER A 37 12.45 -9.57 0.96
CA SER A 37 12.53 -9.52 2.42
C SER A 37 13.32 -8.32 2.97
N SER A 38 14.25 -7.77 2.20
CA SER A 38 15.14 -6.69 2.65
C SER A 38 14.49 -5.31 2.68
N MET A 39 13.36 -5.12 2.01
CA MET A 39 12.70 -3.80 1.85
C MET A 39 11.18 -3.90 1.99
N LEU A 40 10.68 -4.93 2.68
CA LEU A 40 9.26 -5.11 3.00
C LEU A 40 8.65 -3.85 3.62
N THR A 41 9.40 -3.17 4.50
CA THR A 41 8.97 -1.97 5.24
C THR A 41 9.29 -0.66 4.52
N CYS A 42 9.86 -0.70 3.31
CA CYS A 42 10.27 0.50 2.58
C CYS A 42 9.11 1.06 1.76
N GLY A 43 8.56 2.17 2.25
CA GLY A 43 7.47 2.95 1.66
C GLY A 43 6.85 3.84 2.73
N GLU A 44 5.84 4.60 2.37
CA GLU A 44 5.07 5.46 3.26
C GLU A 44 3.58 5.30 2.95
N VAL A 45 2.72 5.38 3.97
CA VAL A 45 1.27 5.41 3.74
C VAL A 45 0.90 6.85 3.38
N THR A 46 0.53 7.08 2.13
CA THR A 46 0.12 8.40 1.63
C THR A 46 -1.35 8.67 1.89
N GLU A 47 -2.21 7.67 1.74
CA GLU A 47 -3.66 7.87 1.83
C GLU A 47 -4.33 6.68 2.52
N ILE A 48 -5.43 6.95 3.22
CA ILE A 48 -6.24 5.93 3.89
C ILE A 48 -7.68 6.16 3.44
N PHE A 49 -8.29 5.15 2.84
CA PHE A 49 -9.68 5.14 2.39
C PHE A 49 -10.55 4.26 3.29
#